data_AF-A0A662IG29-F1
#
_entry.id   AF-A0A662IG29-F1
#
_cell.length_a   1.000
_cell.length_b   1.000
_cell.length_c   1.000
_cell.angle_alpha   90.00
_cell.angle_beta   90.00
_cell.angle_gamma   90.00
#
_symmetry.space_group_name_H-M   'P 1'
#
loop_
_entity.id
_entity.type
_entity.pdbx_description
1 polymer ?
#
loop_
_entity_poly.entity_id
_entity_poly.type
_entity_poly.pdbx_seq_one_letter_code
_entity_poly.pdbx_strand_id
1 'polypeptide(L)'
;MRSLPPAILLALFLATTALASPQARLVVVVREYARGGPVGSVELSLLLAVDGRTTRINATTNSIGVYVGELPSVPGEAYLAGVTLTPANISGFPTPQPLVLVRVGDTLLEEVDYEAQFDPHLNVTEVGGLNIPLRVEEVGSTTTLRCVLWVAPGKLVNVSALDPLTRRRAELTVKPGAAVVGGVADCWITYLLPLNYPVLVRAATPIKGANELRYWVGNETKVLPWTYYAAEAFVESQLSIVEDMVRQLEAIGYPAGDIKADADALRAVAQQALFLFKRGNYSSAVGAAVSLLSGAARLRRRVEGLMQYSQLTALGILILTLGFSHLVSILVFERGRRLHVLRFSLLLLLLLVMTLTSPTFRLASAGLLGALGVPLAALDVPTLVAGVEVMGFMAYGALILLSLAAGPIRGFWLYLAVKYMKSRRFRTLLILSTMTLVGGSTLAISSLAAGLTPIVREERGIGL
;
A
#
# COMPACT_ATOMS: atom_id res chain seq x y z
N MET A 1 49.38 76.24 -34.16
CA MET A 1 48.84 74.99 -33.57
C MET A 1 47.57 75.36 -32.82
N ARG A 2 46.39 75.11 -33.40
CA ARG A 2 45.10 75.45 -32.79
C ARG A 2 44.70 74.30 -31.86
N SER A 3 44.64 74.58 -30.56
CA SER A 3 44.17 73.66 -29.53
C SER A 3 42.69 73.33 -29.77
N LEU A 4 42.38 72.06 -30.02
CA LEU A 4 41.02 71.56 -30.00
C LEU A 4 40.38 71.84 -28.63
N PRO A 5 39.14 72.35 -28.56
CA PRO A 5 38.50 72.69 -27.30
C PRO A 5 38.28 71.42 -26.45
N PRO A 6 38.48 71.50 -25.13
CA PRO A 6 38.38 70.34 -24.21
C PRO A 6 37.00 69.67 -24.23
N ALA A 7 35.96 70.39 -24.66
CA ALA A 7 34.61 69.84 -24.86
C ALA A 7 34.55 68.78 -25.98
N ILE A 8 35.36 68.89 -27.03
CA ILE A 8 35.40 67.90 -28.13
C ILE A 8 36.18 66.66 -27.69
N LEU A 9 37.24 66.82 -26.89
CA LEU A 9 37.97 65.71 -26.29
C LEU A 9 37.12 64.96 -25.25
N LEU A 10 36.33 65.67 -24.45
CA LEU A 10 35.38 65.05 -23.50
C LEU A 10 34.22 64.37 -24.24
N ALA A 11 33.71 64.94 -25.33
CA ALA A 11 32.68 64.32 -26.16
C ALA A 11 33.20 63.08 -26.92
N LEU A 12 34.46 63.09 -27.37
CA LEU A 12 35.11 61.91 -27.95
C LEU A 12 35.41 60.84 -26.88
N PHE A 13 35.82 61.23 -25.67
CA PHE A 13 36.05 60.30 -24.57
C PHE A 13 34.73 59.67 -24.08
N LEU A 14 33.67 60.48 -23.95
CA LEU A 14 32.33 60.03 -23.59
C LEU A 14 31.68 59.21 -24.72
N ALA A 15 31.97 59.50 -25.99
CA ALA A 15 31.54 58.68 -27.13
C ALA A 15 32.31 57.35 -27.21
N THR A 16 33.56 57.28 -26.76
CA THR A 16 34.30 56.01 -26.69
C THR A 16 33.91 55.14 -25.49
N THR A 17 33.33 55.73 -24.43
CA THR A 17 32.77 54.98 -23.29
C THR A 17 31.29 54.65 -23.46
N ALA A 18 30.62 55.23 -24.46
CA ALA A 18 29.24 54.89 -24.80
C ALA A 18 29.22 53.70 -25.77
N LEU A 19 28.78 52.56 -25.23
CA LEU A 19 28.29 51.36 -25.95
C LEU A 19 29.34 50.34 -26.43
N ALA A 20 30.13 49.80 -25.50
CA ALA A 20 30.18 48.34 -25.43
C ALA A 20 29.04 47.93 -24.49
N SER A 21 27.82 47.81 -25.03
CA SER A 21 26.73 47.20 -24.26
C SER A 21 27.19 45.80 -23.83
N PRO A 22 27.05 45.42 -22.55
CA PRO A 22 27.42 44.07 -22.14
C PRO A 22 26.57 43.09 -22.95
N GLN A 23 27.24 42.34 -23.84
CA GLN A 23 26.59 41.40 -24.74
C GLN A 23 26.31 40.13 -23.95
N ALA A 24 25.03 39.89 -23.66
CA ALA A 24 24.58 38.62 -23.12
C ALA A 24 24.30 37.65 -24.26
N ARG A 25 24.78 36.41 -24.14
CA ARG A 25 24.59 35.38 -25.17
C ARG A 25 23.92 34.15 -24.58
N LEU A 26 22.93 33.63 -25.28
CA LEU A 26 22.36 32.32 -25.01
C LEU A 26 23.13 31.26 -25.80
N VAL A 27 23.66 30.25 -25.12
CA VAL A 27 24.28 29.08 -25.73
C VAL A 27 23.43 27.85 -25.39
N VAL A 28 22.75 27.31 -26.39
CA VAL A 28 21.99 26.07 -26.25
C VAL A 28 22.80 24.93 -26.85
N VAL A 29 22.97 23.86 -26.08
CA VAL A 29 23.69 22.66 -26.51
C VAL A 29 22.77 21.46 -26.38
N VAL A 30 22.45 20.80 -27.49
CA VAL A 30 21.60 19.60 -27.52
C VAL A 30 22.46 18.36 -27.73
N ARG A 31 22.33 17.39 -26.82
CA ARG A 31 23.12 16.17 -26.79
C ARG A 31 22.25 14.93 -26.67
N GLU A 32 22.70 13.84 -27.28
CA GLU A 32 22.12 12.53 -27.11
C GLU A 32 22.49 11.99 -25.71
N TYR A 33 21.50 11.57 -24.92
CA TYR A 33 21.72 11.11 -23.55
C TYR A 33 22.63 9.87 -23.47
N ALA A 34 22.38 8.86 -24.31
CA ALA A 34 23.08 7.57 -24.22
C ALA A 34 24.56 7.64 -24.63
N ARG A 35 24.89 8.46 -25.64
CA ARG A 35 26.23 8.50 -26.27
C ARG A 35 26.99 9.80 -26.01
N GLY A 36 26.30 10.85 -25.54
CA GLY A 36 26.88 12.19 -25.38
C GLY A 36 27.21 12.92 -26.68
N GLY A 37 26.85 12.33 -27.83
CA GLY A 37 27.03 12.91 -29.16
C GLY A 37 26.15 14.15 -29.37
N PRO A 38 26.55 15.09 -30.25
CA PRO A 38 25.74 16.25 -30.58
C PRO A 38 24.50 15.85 -31.40
N VAL A 39 23.38 16.54 -31.17
CA VAL A 39 22.16 16.40 -31.99
C VAL A 39 21.97 17.68 -32.80
N GLY A 40 22.29 17.60 -34.09
CA GLY A 40 22.22 18.75 -34.99
C GLY A 40 20.87 18.93 -35.67
N SER A 41 20.65 20.13 -36.21
CA SER A 41 19.45 20.49 -36.98
C SER A 41 18.13 20.31 -36.20
N VAL A 42 18.17 20.48 -34.89
CA VAL A 42 16.98 20.45 -34.02
C VAL A 42 16.40 21.86 -33.99
N GLU A 43 15.13 21.98 -34.35
CA GLU A 43 14.37 23.21 -34.09
C GLU A 43 13.75 23.11 -32.69
N LEU A 44 13.99 24.13 -31.88
CA LEU A 44 13.53 24.16 -30.51
C LEU A 44 12.99 25.54 -30.14
N SER A 45 11.92 25.55 -29.35
CA SER A 45 11.36 26.78 -28.77
C SER A 45 11.58 26.73 -27.27
N LEU A 46 12.40 27.63 -26.74
CA LEU A 46 12.69 27.74 -25.32
C LEU A 46 11.82 28.83 -24.71
N LEU A 47 11.18 28.51 -23.59
CA LEU A 47 10.58 29.50 -22.71
C LEU A 47 11.54 29.70 -21.53
N LEU A 48 12.15 30.88 -21.46
CA LEU A 48 13.10 31.26 -20.42
C LEU A 48 12.46 32.28 -19.50
N ALA A 49 12.60 32.09 -18.18
CA ALA A 49 12.29 33.12 -17.19
C ALA A 49 13.59 33.80 -16.78
N VAL A 50 13.80 35.04 -17.24
CA VAL A 50 14.99 35.85 -16.96
C VAL A 50 14.57 37.04 -16.10
N ASP A 51 15.12 37.15 -14.89
CA ASP A 51 14.84 38.23 -13.94
C ASP A 51 13.32 38.49 -13.74
N GLY A 52 12.54 37.40 -13.66
CA GLY A 52 11.08 37.44 -13.47
C GLY A 52 10.25 37.70 -14.74
N ARG A 53 10.86 37.86 -15.92
CA ARG A 53 10.18 38.01 -17.21
C ARG A 53 10.32 36.75 -18.06
N THR A 54 9.22 36.29 -18.63
CA THR A 54 9.23 35.15 -19.57
C THR A 54 9.52 35.62 -20.99
N THR A 55 10.48 34.98 -21.64
CA THR A 55 10.87 35.24 -23.03
C THR A 55 10.88 33.93 -23.81
N ARG A 56 10.33 33.95 -25.03
CA ARG A 56 10.35 32.79 -25.93
C ARG A 56 11.42 32.99 -26.98
N ILE A 57 12.30 32.00 -27.12
CA ILE A 57 13.41 32.02 -28.07
C ILE A 57 13.30 30.78 -28.95
N ASN A 58 13.18 31.00 -30.26
CA ASN A 58 13.25 29.94 -31.25
C ASN A 58 14.71 29.78 -31.67
N ALA A 59 15.22 28.56 -31.57
CA ALA A 59 16.60 28.23 -31.86
C ALA A 59 16.63 27.02 -32.80
N THR A 60 17.62 27.02 -33.70
CA THR A 60 17.91 25.87 -34.56
C THR A 60 19.36 25.50 -34.35
N THR A 61 19.63 24.27 -33.93
CA THR A 61 21.01 23.83 -33.69
C THR A 61 21.77 23.62 -35.00
N ASN A 62 23.05 23.98 -35.02
CA ASN A 62 23.95 23.66 -36.12
C ASN A 62 24.29 22.15 -36.15
N SER A 63 25.14 21.71 -37.08
CA SER A 63 25.53 20.30 -37.23
C SER A 63 26.23 19.69 -36.01
N ILE A 64 26.78 20.51 -35.11
CA ILE A 64 27.40 20.09 -33.85
C ILE A 64 26.47 20.25 -32.65
N GLY A 65 25.16 20.46 -32.87
CA GLY A 65 24.15 20.53 -31.83
C GLY A 65 24.19 21.78 -30.96
N VAL A 66 24.75 22.88 -31.48
CA VAL A 66 24.89 24.15 -30.77
C VAL A 66 24.08 25.25 -31.45
N TYR A 67 23.41 26.07 -30.65
CA TYR A 67 22.84 27.35 -31.06
C TYR A 67 23.44 28.47 -30.21
N VAL A 68 23.75 29.60 -30.84
CA VAL A 68 24.22 30.81 -30.17
C VAL A 68 23.32 31.97 -30.60
N GLY A 69 22.67 32.61 -29.62
CA GLY A 69 21.80 33.76 -29.82
C GLY A 69 22.17 34.91 -28.88
N GLU A 70 21.72 36.12 -29.22
CA GLU A 70 21.89 37.29 -28.35
C GLU A 70 20.69 37.42 -27.39
N LEU A 71 20.97 37.77 -26.14
CA LEU A 71 19.97 38.08 -25.13
C LEU A 71 19.80 39.61 -25.03
N PRO A 72 18.56 40.11 -24.85
CA PRO A 72 18.28 41.54 -24.80
C PRO A 72 18.83 42.24 -23.54
N SER A 73 19.12 41.48 -22.49
CA SER A 73 19.68 41.97 -21.23
C SER A 73 20.63 40.94 -20.62
N VAL A 74 21.56 41.42 -19.80
CA VAL A 74 22.43 40.58 -18.98
C VAL A 74 21.57 39.92 -17.89
N PRO A 75 21.43 38.58 -17.89
CA PRO A 75 20.61 37.89 -16.90
C PRO A 75 21.33 37.91 -15.54
N GLY A 76 20.64 38.34 -14.48
CA GLY A 76 21.09 38.09 -13.11
C GLY A 76 20.76 36.66 -12.69
N GLU A 77 19.50 36.28 -12.87
CA GLU A 77 19.02 34.90 -12.71
C GLU A 77 18.22 34.46 -13.94
N ALA A 78 18.35 33.18 -14.29
CA ALA A 78 17.63 32.61 -15.42
C ALA A 78 17.22 31.17 -15.15
N TYR A 79 15.98 30.85 -15.52
CA TYR A 79 15.38 29.53 -15.38
C TYR A 79 14.82 29.06 -16.71
N LEU A 80 14.93 27.77 -16.99
CA LEU A 80 14.20 27.13 -18.08
C LEU A 80 12.78 26.84 -17.60
N ALA A 81 11.79 27.48 -18.23
CA ALA A 81 10.36 27.32 -17.92
C ALA A 81 9.64 26.34 -18.86
N GLY A 82 10.18 26.13 -20.05
CA GLY A 82 9.63 25.17 -21.01
C GLY A 82 10.51 24.98 -22.24
N VAL A 83 10.33 23.86 -22.92
CA VAL A 83 11.00 23.54 -24.18
C VAL A 83 10.05 22.79 -25.12
N THR A 84 10.03 23.21 -26.37
CA THR A 84 9.41 22.49 -27.48
C THR A 84 10.50 21.88 -28.34
N LEU A 85 10.42 20.59 -28.65
CA LEU A 85 11.42 19.83 -29.40
C LEU A 85 10.80 19.24 -30.68
N THR A 86 11.39 19.56 -31.83
CA THR A 86 11.05 18.89 -33.10
C THR A 86 11.87 17.60 -33.29
N PRO A 87 11.47 16.72 -34.23
CA PRO A 87 12.20 15.50 -34.52
C PRO A 87 13.59 15.79 -35.05
N ALA A 88 14.55 14.94 -34.69
CA ALA A 88 15.93 15.11 -35.13
C ALA A 88 16.58 13.80 -35.55
N ASN A 89 17.63 13.92 -36.37
CA ASN A 89 18.46 12.79 -36.74
C ASN A 89 19.31 12.35 -35.56
N ILE A 90 19.00 11.18 -35.00
CA ILE A 90 19.76 10.55 -33.93
C ILE A 90 20.61 9.42 -34.50
N SER A 91 21.82 9.27 -33.95
CA SER A 91 22.77 8.25 -34.37
C SER A 91 22.20 6.83 -34.20
N GLY A 92 22.19 6.04 -35.26
CA GLY A 92 21.64 4.68 -35.26
C GLY A 92 20.17 4.55 -35.70
N PHE A 93 19.53 5.64 -36.14
CA PHE A 93 18.20 5.61 -36.76
C PHE A 93 18.25 6.12 -38.20
N PRO A 94 17.49 5.50 -39.13
CA PRO A 94 17.47 5.90 -40.53
C PRO A 94 16.63 7.15 -40.80
N THR A 95 15.71 7.50 -39.88
CA THR A 95 14.80 8.63 -40.00
C THR A 95 14.85 9.52 -38.75
N PRO A 96 14.46 10.81 -38.86
CA PRO A 96 14.32 11.68 -37.71
C PRO A 96 13.40 11.05 -36.66
N GLN A 97 13.87 11.02 -35.41
CA GLN A 97 13.11 10.46 -34.29
C GLN A 97 12.48 11.58 -33.46
N PRO A 98 11.27 11.36 -32.90
CA PRO A 98 10.76 12.23 -31.86
C PRO A 98 11.73 12.24 -30.68
N LEU A 99 11.84 13.39 -30.00
CA LEU A 99 12.80 13.59 -28.92
C LEU A 99 12.10 13.66 -27.56
N VAL A 100 12.65 12.97 -26.57
CA VAL A 100 12.25 13.10 -25.16
C VAL A 100 13.37 13.79 -24.40
N LEU A 101 13.04 14.87 -23.68
CA LEU A 101 13.99 15.51 -22.77
C LEU A 101 14.21 14.59 -21.56
N VAL A 102 15.48 14.35 -21.19
CA VAL A 102 15.85 13.47 -20.07
C VAL A 102 16.58 14.24 -18.98
N ARG A 103 17.45 15.19 -19.36
CA ARG A 103 18.24 15.99 -18.42
C ARG A 103 18.46 17.40 -18.95
N VAL A 104 18.47 18.38 -18.07
CA VAL A 104 18.83 19.77 -18.37
C VAL A 104 19.98 20.18 -17.45
N GLY A 105 21.14 20.50 -18.02
CA GLY A 105 22.37 20.71 -17.25
C GLY A 105 22.71 19.45 -16.44
N ASP A 106 22.71 19.59 -15.12
CA ASP A 106 22.91 18.48 -14.18
C ASP A 106 21.60 17.92 -13.60
N THR A 107 20.45 18.53 -13.91
CA THR A 107 19.15 18.19 -13.32
C THR A 107 18.43 17.15 -14.17
N LEU A 108 18.14 15.98 -13.59
CA LEU A 108 17.35 14.91 -14.21
C LEU A 108 15.86 15.27 -14.18
N LEU A 109 15.15 15.00 -15.27
CA LEU A 109 13.72 15.28 -15.35
C LEU A 109 12.86 14.37 -14.46
N GLU A 110 13.39 13.22 -14.04
CA GLU A 110 12.73 12.38 -13.02
C GLU A 110 12.50 13.10 -11.70
N GLU A 111 13.35 14.07 -11.35
CA GLU A 111 13.37 14.78 -10.06
C GLU A 111 12.58 16.09 -10.09
N VAL A 112 12.18 16.54 -11.29
CA VAL A 112 11.53 17.84 -11.50
C VAL A 112 10.05 17.65 -11.77
N ASP A 113 9.19 18.50 -11.22
CA ASP A 113 7.79 18.57 -11.61
C ASP A 113 7.64 19.36 -12.90
N TYR A 114 6.98 18.74 -13.88
CA TYR A 114 6.79 19.30 -15.21
C TYR A 114 5.56 18.67 -15.84
N GLU A 115 5.02 19.36 -16.84
CA GLU A 115 3.97 18.86 -17.71
C GLU A 115 4.57 18.64 -19.11
N ALA A 116 4.26 17.51 -19.74
CA ALA A 116 4.71 17.28 -21.11
C ALA A 116 3.66 16.57 -21.95
N GLN A 117 3.57 17.01 -23.20
CA GLN A 117 2.67 16.49 -24.19
C GLN A 117 3.41 16.22 -25.51
N PHE A 118 3.02 15.17 -26.20
CA PHE A 118 3.51 14.85 -27.53
C PHE A 118 2.34 14.91 -28.52
N ASP A 119 2.47 15.76 -29.53
CA ASP A 119 1.53 15.83 -30.64
C ASP A 119 2.02 14.90 -31.77
N PRO A 120 1.34 13.78 -32.04
CA PRO A 120 1.73 12.85 -33.10
C PRO A 120 1.51 13.40 -34.51
N HIS A 121 0.67 14.42 -34.71
CA HIS A 121 0.42 15.04 -36.01
C HIS A 121 1.54 15.99 -36.40
N LEU A 122 2.04 16.77 -35.45
CA LEU A 122 3.17 17.68 -35.64
C LEU A 122 4.52 17.01 -35.38
N ASN A 123 4.51 15.83 -34.73
CA ASN A 123 5.69 15.12 -34.26
C ASN A 123 6.54 15.96 -33.30
N VAL A 124 5.88 16.78 -32.47
CA VAL A 124 6.52 17.75 -31.57
C VAL A 124 6.28 17.34 -30.13
N THR A 125 7.34 17.42 -29.32
CA THR A 125 7.25 17.23 -27.87
C THR A 125 7.31 18.59 -27.17
N GLU A 126 6.28 18.91 -26.42
CA GLU A 126 6.20 20.12 -25.60
C GLU A 126 6.40 19.76 -24.14
N VAL A 127 7.31 20.45 -23.48
CA VAL A 127 7.59 20.33 -22.05
C VAL A 127 7.41 21.72 -21.43
N GLY A 128 6.54 21.84 -20.44
CA GLY A 128 6.22 23.08 -19.77
C GLY A 128 6.25 22.93 -18.24
N GLY A 129 6.11 24.06 -17.55
CA GLY A 129 6.11 24.09 -16.08
C GLY A 129 7.47 23.74 -15.46
N LEU A 130 8.56 23.79 -16.24
CA LEU A 130 9.90 23.56 -15.72
C LEU A 130 10.29 24.72 -14.79
N ASN A 131 11.12 24.43 -13.79
CA ASN A 131 11.74 25.45 -12.96
C ASN A 131 13.21 25.07 -12.70
N ILE A 132 13.98 24.96 -13.79
CA ILE A 132 15.38 24.50 -13.73
C ILE A 132 16.30 25.72 -13.85
N PRO A 133 17.14 26.02 -12.83
CA PRO A 133 18.08 27.12 -12.89
C PRO A 133 19.14 26.86 -13.97
N LEU A 134 19.40 27.87 -14.79
CA LEU A 134 20.42 27.83 -15.84
C LEU A 134 21.72 28.44 -15.34
N ARG A 135 22.86 27.94 -15.85
CA ARG A 135 24.18 28.45 -15.48
C ARG A 135 24.47 29.74 -16.23
N VAL A 136 24.78 30.80 -15.48
CA VAL A 136 25.30 32.07 -16.00
C VAL A 136 26.80 32.07 -15.82
N GLU A 137 27.55 32.10 -16.91
CA GLU A 137 29.01 32.12 -16.93
C GLU A 137 29.48 33.48 -17.48
N GLU A 138 30.21 34.25 -16.67
CA GLU A 138 30.84 35.50 -17.11
C GLU A 138 32.25 35.23 -17.61
N VAL A 139 32.48 35.47 -18.89
CA VAL A 139 33.80 35.32 -19.52
C VAL A 139 34.19 36.67 -20.12
N GLY A 140 35.08 37.39 -19.43
CA GLY A 140 35.53 38.72 -19.83
C GLY A 140 34.37 39.74 -19.79
N SER A 141 34.06 40.38 -20.92
CA SER A 141 32.96 41.35 -21.06
C SER A 141 31.67 40.72 -21.59
N THR A 142 31.60 39.39 -21.70
CA THR A 142 30.43 38.67 -22.21
C THR A 142 29.85 37.75 -21.15
N THR A 143 28.56 37.91 -20.87
CA THR A 143 27.81 37.02 -19.99
C THR A 143 27.14 35.94 -20.85
N THR A 144 27.41 34.68 -20.56
CA THR A 144 26.87 33.55 -21.31
C THR A 144 25.88 32.76 -20.47
N LEU A 145 24.66 32.64 -20.97
CA LEU A 145 23.64 31.78 -20.41
C LEU A 145 23.71 30.42 -21.09
N ARG A 146 24.11 29.39 -20.35
CA ARG A 146 24.33 28.06 -20.91
C ARG A 146 23.18 27.12 -20.58
N CYS A 147 22.48 26.66 -21.62
CA CYS A 147 21.41 25.67 -21.53
C CYS A 147 21.85 24.38 -22.22
N VAL A 148 22.09 23.32 -21.45
CA VAL A 148 22.49 22.01 -22.00
C VAL A 148 21.30 21.07 -21.91
N LEU A 149 20.73 20.68 -23.05
CA LEU A 149 19.61 19.75 -23.15
C LEU A 149 20.13 18.37 -23.53
N TRP A 150 19.80 17.37 -22.71
CA TRP A 150 20.06 15.98 -23.01
C TRP A 150 18.77 15.29 -23.40
N VAL A 151 18.73 14.82 -24.64
CA VAL A 151 17.55 14.21 -25.25
C VAL A 151 17.82 12.75 -25.58
N ALA A 152 16.77 11.94 -25.56
CA ALA A 152 16.79 10.55 -26.00
C ALA A 152 15.77 10.36 -27.14
N PRO A 153 16.01 9.40 -28.06
CA PRO A 153 15.00 9.04 -29.05
C PRO A 153 13.76 8.51 -28.33
N GLY A 154 12.60 9.05 -28.69
CA GLY A 154 11.31 8.71 -28.12
C GLY A 154 10.70 7.49 -28.79
N LYS A 155 9.95 6.72 -28.02
CA LYS A 155 9.16 5.59 -28.48
C LYS A 155 7.76 5.66 -27.89
N LEU A 156 6.75 5.43 -28.73
CA LEU A 156 5.37 5.33 -28.28
C LEU A 156 5.16 4.01 -27.55
N VAL A 157 4.71 4.11 -26.30
CA VAL A 157 4.49 2.97 -25.41
C VAL A 157 3.15 3.14 -24.71
N ASN A 158 2.35 2.08 -24.69
CA ASN A 158 1.08 2.08 -23.98
C ASN A 158 1.30 1.72 -22.51
N VAL A 159 0.73 2.49 -21.60
CA VAL A 159 0.78 2.23 -20.17
C VAL A 159 -0.62 1.83 -19.71
N SER A 160 -0.74 0.66 -19.07
CA SER A 160 -2.01 0.24 -18.48
C SER A 160 -2.29 1.08 -17.24
N ALA A 161 -3.46 1.69 -17.15
CA ALA A 161 -3.81 2.67 -16.13
C ALA A 161 -5.08 2.31 -15.34
N LEU A 162 -5.52 1.04 -15.33
CA LEU A 162 -6.65 0.62 -14.52
C LEU A 162 -6.22 0.35 -13.08
N ASP A 163 -6.84 1.02 -12.11
CA ASP A 163 -6.69 0.71 -10.69
C ASP A 163 -7.60 -0.47 -10.31
N PRO A 164 -7.04 -1.60 -9.82
CA PRO A 164 -7.81 -2.81 -9.52
C PRO A 164 -8.73 -2.66 -8.30
N LEU A 165 -8.42 -1.73 -7.38
CA LEU A 165 -9.23 -1.47 -6.19
C LEU A 165 -10.42 -0.56 -6.53
N THR A 166 -10.17 0.58 -7.16
CA THR A 166 -11.23 1.56 -7.47
C THR A 166 -12.02 1.19 -8.72
N ARG A 167 -11.48 0.30 -9.57
CA ARG A 167 -12.03 -0.09 -10.88
C ARG A 167 -12.18 1.08 -11.84
N ARG A 168 -11.39 2.13 -11.61
CA ARG A 168 -11.34 3.35 -12.43
C ARG A 168 -9.93 3.53 -12.95
N ARG A 169 -9.79 4.40 -13.94
CA ARG A 169 -8.48 4.78 -14.45
C ARG A 169 -7.73 5.56 -13.37
N ALA A 170 -6.52 5.10 -13.03
CA ALA A 170 -5.57 5.81 -12.20
C ALA A 170 -5.01 7.01 -12.95
N GLU A 171 -4.76 8.09 -12.22
CA GLU A 171 -3.97 9.21 -12.71
C GLU A 171 -2.49 8.81 -12.66
N LEU A 172 -1.88 8.68 -13.84
CA LEU A 172 -0.50 8.27 -14.00
C LEU A 172 0.38 9.45 -14.43
N THR A 173 1.52 9.58 -13.76
CA THR A 173 2.58 10.50 -14.13
C THR A 173 3.81 9.68 -14.49
N VAL A 174 4.27 9.80 -15.74
CA VAL A 174 5.42 9.03 -16.25
C VAL A 174 6.58 9.98 -16.53
N LYS A 175 7.71 9.78 -15.86
CA LYS A 175 8.91 10.63 -15.97
C LYS A 175 10.17 9.78 -16.22
N PRO A 176 11.10 10.19 -17.10
CA PRO A 176 10.91 11.19 -18.13
C PRO A 176 9.98 10.65 -19.23
N GLY A 177 9.16 11.51 -19.80
CA GLY A 177 8.16 11.14 -20.80
C GLY A 177 7.12 12.23 -21.03
N ALA A 178 6.38 12.10 -22.13
CA ALA A 178 5.31 13.02 -22.52
C ALA A 178 4.04 12.25 -22.86
N ALA A 179 2.88 12.72 -22.38
CA ALA A 179 1.60 12.10 -22.70
C ALA A 179 1.21 12.40 -24.15
N VAL A 180 0.72 11.42 -24.90
CA VAL A 180 0.33 11.64 -26.29
C VAL A 180 -1.04 12.30 -26.35
N VAL A 181 -1.17 13.39 -27.11
CA VAL A 181 -2.45 14.07 -27.32
C VAL A 181 -3.43 13.12 -28.00
N GLY A 182 -4.60 12.92 -27.37
CA GLY A 182 -5.60 11.95 -27.85
C GLY A 182 -5.20 10.47 -27.70
N GLY A 183 -4.04 10.17 -27.10
CA GLY A 183 -3.51 8.82 -26.91
C GLY A 183 -4.15 8.03 -25.78
N VAL A 184 -5.41 8.33 -25.42
CA VAL A 184 -6.12 7.76 -24.28
C VAL A 184 -7.26 6.88 -24.79
N ALA A 185 -7.24 5.59 -24.43
CA ALA A 185 -8.25 4.63 -24.85
C ALA A 185 -8.58 3.66 -23.70
N ASP A 186 -9.83 3.64 -23.23
CA ASP A 186 -10.32 2.79 -22.13
C ASP A 186 -9.41 2.82 -20.88
N CYS A 187 -8.53 1.82 -20.77
CA CYS A 187 -7.61 1.56 -19.67
C CYS A 187 -6.14 1.78 -20.05
N TRP A 188 -5.88 2.30 -21.24
CA TRP A 188 -4.55 2.55 -21.79
C TRP A 188 -4.31 4.04 -21.97
N ILE A 189 -3.10 4.47 -21.62
CA ILE A 189 -2.61 5.81 -21.90
C ILE A 189 -1.30 5.66 -22.66
N THR A 190 -1.22 6.29 -23.82
CA THR A 190 -0.02 6.27 -24.66
C THR A 190 0.90 7.39 -24.23
N TYR A 191 2.18 7.06 -24.03
CA TYR A 191 3.22 8.03 -23.75
C TYR A 191 4.34 7.92 -24.80
N LEU A 192 4.98 9.05 -25.09
CA LEU A 192 6.29 9.06 -25.73
C LEU A 192 7.35 8.95 -24.63
N LEU A 193 8.07 7.82 -24.63
CA LEU A 193 9.05 7.47 -23.59
C LEU A 193 10.46 7.37 -24.18
N PRO A 194 11.51 7.70 -23.40
CA PRO A 194 12.88 7.63 -23.86
C PRO A 194 13.31 6.17 -24.04
N LEU A 195 13.89 5.86 -25.19
CA LEU A 195 14.41 4.53 -25.50
C LEU A 195 15.71 4.23 -24.76
N ASN A 196 15.87 2.99 -24.31
CA ASN A 196 17.00 2.48 -23.51
C ASN A 196 17.22 3.30 -22.24
N TYR A 197 16.13 3.68 -21.57
CA TYR A 197 16.15 4.49 -20.38
C TYR A 197 15.12 3.96 -19.36
N PRO A 198 15.41 4.02 -18.04
CA PRO A 198 14.46 3.63 -17.00
C PRO A 198 13.43 4.75 -16.79
N VAL A 199 12.15 4.46 -16.97
CA VAL A 199 11.07 5.41 -16.69
C VAL A 199 10.42 5.11 -15.35
N LEU A 200 10.05 6.17 -14.64
CA LEU A 200 9.34 6.16 -13.38
C LEU A 200 7.85 6.43 -13.63
N VAL A 201 7.02 5.45 -13.29
CA VAL A 201 5.56 5.58 -13.34
C VAL A 201 5.06 5.80 -11.92
N ARG A 202 4.50 6.99 -11.66
CA ARG A 202 3.83 7.33 -10.41
C ARG A 202 2.33 7.30 -10.60
N ALA A 203 1.61 6.79 -9.62
CA ALA A 203 0.17 6.64 -9.67
C ALA A 203 -0.48 7.17 -8.39
N ALA A 204 -1.58 7.92 -8.53
CA ALA A 204 -2.43 8.32 -7.42
C ALA A 204 -3.33 7.14 -7.00
N THR A 205 -2.78 6.19 -6.23
CA THR A 205 -3.50 5.01 -5.74
C THR A 205 -3.27 4.78 -4.24
N PRO A 206 -4.27 4.29 -3.49
CA PRO A 206 -4.08 3.89 -2.09
C PRO A 206 -3.36 2.53 -1.95
N ILE A 207 -3.09 1.81 -3.05
CA ILE A 207 -2.43 0.51 -3.03
C ILE A 207 -0.94 0.71 -2.70
N LYS A 208 -0.53 0.27 -1.51
CA LYS A 208 0.88 0.30 -1.08
C LYS A 208 1.73 -0.57 -2.01
N GLY A 209 2.89 -0.06 -2.44
CA GLY A 209 3.82 -0.77 -3.31
C GLY A 209 3.54 -0.62 -4.82
N ALA A 210 2.45 0.04 -5.21
CA ALA A 210 2.10 0.29 -6.61
C ALA A 210 2.07 1.79 -6.98
N ASN A 211 2.34 2.66 -6.01
CA ASN A 211 2.37 4.11 -6.17
C ASN A 211 3.54 4.61 -7.01
N GLU A 212 4.67 3.89 -7.01
CA GLU A 212 5.87 4.27 -7.76
C GLU A 212 6.59 3.02 -8.27
N LEU A 213 6.66 2.87 -9.59
CA LEU A 213 7.26 1.70 -10.25
C LEU A 213 8.23 2.15 -11.34
N ARG A 214 9.39 1.49 -11.44
CA ARG A 214 10.42 1.77 -12.46
C ARG A 214 10.38 0.70 -13.55
N TYR A 215 10.39 1.12 -14.81
CA TYR A 215 10.37 0.24 -15.97
C TYR A 215 11.51 0.56 -16.93
N TRP A 216 12.15 -0.46 -17.48
CA TRP A 216 13.11 -0.28 -18.56
C TRP A 216 12.39 -0.24 -19.91
N VAL A 217 12.58 0.85 -20.68
CA VAL A 217 12.00 0.98 -22.02
C VAL A 217 13.04 0.57 -23.05
N GLY A 218 12.84 -0.55 -23.73
CA GLY A 218 13.72 -1.04 -24.81
C GLY A 218 13.04 -1.07 -26.19
N ASN A 219 13.75 -1.61 -27.17
CA ASN A 219 13.27 -1.77 -28.54
C ASN A 219 12.03 -2.67 -28.66
N GLU A 220 11.87 -3.64 -27.76
CA GLU A 220 10.74 -4.58 -27.79
C GLU A 220 9.57 -4.13 -26.90
N THR A 221 9.79 -3.16 -26.01
CA THR A 221 8.77 -2.68 -25.07
C THR A 221 7.64 -1.98 -25.82
N LYS A 222 6.48 -2.61 -25.93
CA LYS A 222 5.25 -2.00 -26.50
C LYS A 222 4.31 -1.50 -25.42
N VAL A 223 4.37 -2.13 -24.24
CA VAL A 223 3.43 -1.94 -23.15
C VAL A 223 4.16 -1.91 -21.81
N LEU A 224 3.78 -0.98 -20.93
CA LEU A 224 4.15 -0.98 -19.51
C LEU A 224 2.94 -1.44 -18.68
N PRO A 225 3.02 -2.62 -18.02
CA PRO A 225 1.87 -3.23 -17.37
C PRO A 225 1.71 -2.76 -15.90
N TRP A 226 1.59 -1.44 -15.65
CA TRP A 226 1.39 -0.92 -14.30
C TRP A 226 0.19 -1.55 -13.56
N THR A 227 -0.94 -1.76 -14.23
CA THR A 227 -2.13 -2.40 -13.66
C THR A 227 -1.84 -3.81 -13.15
N TYR A 228 -0.96 -4.57 -13.81
CA TYR A 228 -0.61 -5.92 -13.35
C TYR A 228 0.10 -5.87 -12.00
N TYR A 229 1.10 -5.00 -11.85
CA TYR A 229 1.85 -4.85 -10.60
C TYR A 229 1.00 -4.24 -9.48
N ALA A 230 0.09 -3.32 -9.83
CA ALA A 230 -0.92 -2.82 -8.89
C ALA A 230 -1.86 -3.95 -8.42
N ALA A 231 -2.29 -4.83 -9.33
CA ALA A 231 -3.13 -5.97 -8.99
C ALA A 231 -2.38 -7.00 -8.13
N GLU A 232 -1.11 -7.26 -8.42
CA GLU A 232 -0.24 -8.14 -7.63
C GLU A 232 -0.14 -7.66 -6.18
N ALA A 233 0.22 -6.39 -5.96
CA ALA A 233 0.29 -5.80 -4.64
C ALA A 233 -1.05 -5.82 -3.90
N PHE A 234 -2.15 -5.56 -4.61
CA PHE A 234 -3.50 -5.64 -4.04
C PHE A 234 -3.88 -7.07 -3.63
N VAL A 235 -3.63 -8.05 -4.50
CA VAL A 235 -3.94 -9.46 -4.24
C VAL A 235 -3.12 -9.99 -3.07
N GLU A 236 -1.82 -9.69 -3.02
CA GLU A 236 -0.92 -10.10 -1.93
C GLU A 236 -1.38 -9.52 -0.59
N SER A 237 -1.82 -8.27 -0.58
CA SER A 237 -2.44 -7.63 0.59
C SER A 237 -3.71 -8.37 1.06
N GLN A 238 -4.58 -8.81 0.14
CA GLN A 238 -5.79 -9.54 0.55
C GLN A 238 -5.49 -10.97 1.00
N LEU A 239 -4.54 -11.65 0.35
CA LEU A 239 -4.15 -13.01 0.71
C LEU A 239 -3.41 -13.06 2.03
N SER A 240 -2.50 -12.12 2.31
CA SER A 240 -1.79 -12.05 3.60
C SER A 240 -2.76 -11.93 4.79
N ILE A 241 -3.82 -11.12 4.67
CA ILE A 241 -4.87 -11.02 5.69
C ILE A 241 -5.54 -12.39 5.94
N VAL A 242 -5.83 -13.13 4.87
CA VAL A 242 -6.47 -14.46 4.97
C VAL A 242 -5.51 -15.50 5.56
N GLU A 243 -4.26 -15.51 5.11
CA GLU A 243 -3.22 -16.40 5.60
C GLU A 243 -2.93 -16.18 7.09
N ASP A 244 -2.88 -14.92 7.52
CA ASP A 244 -2.71 -14.56 8.93
C ASP A 244 -3.86 -15.07 9.79
N MET A 245 -5.11 -14.99 9.31
CA MET A 245 -6.27 -15.54 10.03
C MET A 245 -6.17 -17.06 10.19
N VAL A 246 -5.82 -17.79 9.11
CA VAL A 246 -5.64 -19.25 9.16
C VAL A 246 -4.51 -19.61 10.12
N ARG A 247 -3.37 -18.92 10.03
CA ARG A 247 -2.21 -19.14 10.88
C ARG A 247 -2.52 -18.90 12.35
N GLN A 248 -3.29 -17.86 12.68
CA GLN A 248 -3.72 -17.58 14.06
C GLN A 248 -4.59 -18.71 14.62
N LEU A 249 -5.52 -19.25 13.82
CA LEU A 249 -6.36 -20.39 14.23
C LEU A 249 -5.53 -21.67 14.44
N GLU A 250 -4.56 -21.94 13.54
CA GLU A 250 -3.65 -23.07 13.69
C GLU A 250 -2.75 -22.92 14.93
N ALA A 251 -2.29 -21.70 15.25
CA ALA A 251 -1.42 -21.43 16.41
C ALA A 251 -2.10 -21.72 17.76
N ILE A 252 -3.40 -21.47 17.88
CA ILE A 252 -4.20 -21.84 19.06
C ILE A 252 -4.66 -23.32 19.04
N GLY A 253 -4.29 -24.07 18.00
CA GLY A 253 -4.63 -25.48 17.82
C GLY A 253 -6.11 -25.73 17.50
N TYR A 254 -6.78 -24.79 16.84
CA TYR A 254 -8.13 -24.98 16.33
C TYR A 254 -8.11 -25.75 15.00
N PRO A 255 -8.95 -26.78 14.78
CA PRO A 255 -9.01 -27.53 13.53
C PRO A 255 -9.66 -26.68 12.43
N ALA A 256 -8.85 -25.90 11.72
CA ALA A 256 -9.29 -24.94 10.69
C ALA A 256 -9.32 -25.53 9.27
N GLY A 257 -9.56 -26.85 9.11
CA GLY A 257 -9.48 -27.54 7.81
C GLY A 257 -10.34 -26.91 6.71
N ASP A 258 -11.62 -26.62 7.02
CA ASP A 258 -12.54 -26.01 6.07
C ASP A 258 -12.14 -24.56 5.72
N ILE A 259 -11.66 -23.80 6.70
CA ILE A 259 -11.22 -22.40 6.53
C ILE A 259 -9.96 -22.36 5.66
N LYS A 260 -9.06 -23.34 5.83
CA LYS A 260 -7.87 -23.52 5.00
C LYS A 260 -8.22 -23.88 3.57
N ALA A 261 -9.16 -24.79 3.36
CA ALA A 261 -9.66 -25.13 2.02
C ALA A 261 -10.29 -23.91 1.31
N ASP A 262 -11.08 -23.11 2.03
CA ASP A 262 -11.63 -21.85 1.52
C ASP A 262 -10.51 -20.85 1.16
N ALA A 263 -9.49 -20.71 2.01
CA ALA A 263 -8.34 -19.85 1.75
C ALA A 263 -7.53 -20.30 0.53
N ASP A 264 -7.31 -21.60 0.34
CA ASP A 264 -6.62 -22.16 -0.81
C ASP A 264 -7.42 -21.94 -2.11
N ALA A 265 -8.75 -22.07 -2.06
CA ALA A 265 -9.62 -21.73 -3.17
C ALA A 265 -9.53 -20.24 -3.54
N LEU A 266 -9.48 -19.34 -2.54
CA LEU A 266 -9.28 -17.91 -2.79
C LEU A 266 -7.92 -17.63 -3.42
N ARG A 267 -6.86 -18.33 -3.01
CA ARG A 267 -5.54 -18.22 -3.64
C ARG A 267 -5.59 -18.60 -5.13
N ALA A 268 -6.32 -19.66 -5.48
CA ALA A 268 -6.50 -20.04 -6.88
C ALA A 268 -7.25 -18.96 -7.69
N VAL A 269 -8.30 -18.35 -7.13
CA VAL A 269 -9.02 -17.23 -7.77
C VAL A 269 -8.11 -16.01 -7.94
N ALA A 270 -7.28 -15.71 -6.94
CA ALA A 270 -6.27 -14.65 -7.00
C ALA A 270 -5.27 -14.88 -8.13
N GLN A 271 -4.71 -16.09 -8.24
CA GLN A 271 -3.78 -16.44 -9.33
C GLN A 271 -4.45 -16.31 -10.71
N GLN A 272 -5.71 -16.72 -10.83
CA GLN A 272 -6.49 -16.54 -12.06
C GLN A 272 -6.68 -15.05 -12.39
N ALA A 273 -6.97 -14.21 -11.40
CA ALA A 273 -7.10 -12.76 -11.60
C ALA A 273 -5.78 -12.15 -12.11
N LEU A 274 -4.65 -12.47 -11.48
CA LEU A 274 -3.32 -11.97 -11.90
C LEU A 274 -2.96 -12.43 -13.32
N PHE A 275 -3.29 -13.68 -13.66
CA PHE A 275 -3.09 -14.20 -15.01
C PHE A 275 -3.89 -13.40 -16.07
N LEU A 276 -5.14 -13.05 -15.76
CA LEU A 276 -5.98 -12.25 -16.64
C LEU A 276 -5.46 -10.80 -16.77
N PHE A 277 -5.02 -10.19 -15.67
CA PHE A 277 -4.36 -8.88 -15.70
C PHE A 277 -3.10 -8.88 -16.56
N LYS A 278 -2.26 -9.92 -16.45
CA LYS A 278 -1.04 -10.07 -17.25
C LYS A 278 -1.33 -10.18 -18.74
N ARG A 279 -2.45 -10.79 -19.11
CA ARG A 279 -2.92 -10.91 -20.51
C ARG A 279 -3.65 -9.67 -21.03
N GLY A 280 -3.89 -8.66 -20.20
CA GLY A 280 -4.64 -7.46 -20.57
C GLY A 280 -6.16 -7.67 -20.66
N ASN A 281 -6.68 -8.81 -20.21
CA ASN A 281 -8.14 -9.04 -20.16
C ASN A 281 -8.72 -8.43 -18.86
N TYR A 282 -8.80 -7.10 -18.83
CA TYR A 282 -9.14 -6.36 -17.63
C TYR A 282 -10.58 -6.56 -17.15
N SER A 283 -11.55 -6.75 -18.04
CA SER A 283 -12.95 -6.94 -17.67
C SER A 283 -13.13 -8.24 -16.86
N SER A 284 -12.58 -9.35 -17.36
CA SER A 284 -12.60 -10.63 -16.63
C SER A 284 -11.72 -10.58 -15.38
N ALA A 285 -10.56 -9.91 -15.45
CA ALA A 285 -9.65 -9.79 -14.30
C ALA A 285 -10.30 -9.06 -13.12
N VAL A 286 -10.99 -7.95 -13.39
CA VAL A 286 -11.75 -7.20 -12.38
C VAL A 286 -12.86 -8.05 -11.79
N GLY A 287 -13.57 -8.84 -12.61
CA GLY A 287 -14.57 -9.80 -12.11
C GLY A 287 -13.99 -10.80 -11.12
N ALA A 288 -12.84 -11.40 -11.44
CA ALA A 288 -12.13 -12.32 -10.55
C ALA A 288 -11.63 -11.62 -9.26
N ALA A 289 -11.12 -10.38 -9.36
CA ALA A 289 -10.69 -9.59 -8.21
C ALA A 289 -11.85 -9.22 -7.27
N VAL A 290 -13.04 -8.93 -7.81
CA VAL A 290 -14.27 -8.70 -7.01
C VAL A 290 -14.69 -9.99 -6.30
N SER A 291 -14.61 -11.13 -6.98
CA SER A 291 -14.85 -12.44 -6.36
C SER A 291 -13.87 -12.73 -5.22
N LEU A 292 -12.57 -12.42 -5.41
CA LEU A 292 -11.55 -12.52 -4.36
C LEU A 292 -11.90 -11.62 -3.16
N LEU A 293 -12.19 -10.34 -3.38
CA LEU A 293 -12.49 -9.38 -2.32
C LEU A 293 -13.74 -9.81 -1.52
N SER A 294 -14.81 -10.19 -2.21
CA SER A 294 -16.04 -10.66 -1.56
C SER A 294 -15.83 -12.00 -0.83
N GLY A 295 -14.97 -12.87 -1.36
CA GLY A 295 -14.58 -14.13 -0.74
C GLY A 295 -13.77 -13.91 0.53
N ALA A 296 -12.72 -13.08 0.47
CA ALA A 296 -11.90 -12.71 1.62
C ALA A 296 -12.74 -12.03 2.71
N ALA A 297 -13.64 -11.11 2.35
CA ALA A 297 -14.53 -10.45 3.30
C ALA A 297 -15.52 -11.43 3.97
N ARG A 298 -16.04 -12.41 3.22
CA ARG A 298 -16.90 -13.46 3.78
C ARG A 298 -16.14 -14.36 4.74
N LEU A 299 -14.94 -14.80 4.36
CA LEU A 299 -14.07 -15.62 5.21
C LEU A 299 -13.70 -14.89 6.50
N ARG A 300 -13.35 -13.60 6.39
CA ARG A 300 -13.09 -12.74 7.53
C ARG A 300 -14.28 -12.65 8.48
N ARG A 301 -15.48 -12.34 7.96
CA ARG A 301 -16.71 -12.28 8.79
C ARG A 301 -17.01 -13.63 9.46
N ARG A 302 -16.72 -14.75 8.80
CA ARG A 302 -16.89 -16.09 9.37
C ARG A 302 -15.93 -16.30 10.55
N VAL A 303 -14.65 -15.94 10.40
CA VAL A 303 -13.66 -16.01 11.48
C VAL A 303 -14.01 -15.06 12.63
N GLU A 304 -14.40 -13.82 12.34
CA GLU A 304 -14.85 -12.85 13.33
C GLU A 304 -16.11 -13.33 14.07
N GLY A 305 -17.08 -13.91 13.35
CA GLY A 305 -18.28 -14.52 13.94
C GLY A 305 -17.94 -15.69 14.86
N LEU A 306 -17.04 -16.59 14.43
CA LEU A 306 -16.52 -17.66 15.28
C LEU A 306 -15.92 -17.11 16.57
N MET A 307 -15.10 -16.06 16.48
CA MET A 307 -14.49 -15.41 17.65
C MET A 307 -15.55 -14.78 18.57
N GLN A 308 -16.53 -14.03 18.03
CA GLN A 308 -17.56 -13.36 18.82
C GLN A 308 -18.45 -14.34 19.59
N TYR A 309 -18.92 -15.42 18.95
CA TYR A 309 -19.70 -16.44 19.65
C TYR A 309 -18.87 -17.17 20.71
N SER A 310 -17.59 -17.43 20.40
CA SER A 310 -16.69 -18.14 21.31
C SER A 310 -16.43 -17.37 22.61
N GLN A 311 -16.42 -16.04 22.60
CA GLN A 311 -16.26 -15.21 23.81
C GLN A 311 -17.33 -15.49 24.87
N LEU A 312 -18.60 -15.53 24.45
CA LEU A 312 -19.72 -15.85 25.33
C LEU A 312 -19.64 -17.28 25.87
N THR A 313 -19.21 -18.22 25.02
CA THR A 313 -18.99 -19.61 25.43
C THR A 313 -17.87 -19.72 26.47
N ALA A 314 -16.77 -18.98 26.31
CA ALA A 314 -15.65 -18.97 27.25
C ALA A 314 -16.11 -18.48 28.64
N LEU A 315 -16.85 -17.38 28.66
CA LEU A 315 -17.40 -16.80 29.89
C LEU A 315 -18.40 -17.75 30.57
N GLY A 316 -19.27 -18.41 29.78
CA GLY A 316 -20.19 -19.43 30.27
C GLY A 316 -19.46 -20.63 30.89
N ILE A 317 -18.44 -21.16 30.22
CA ILE A 317 -17.61 -22.27 30.74
C ILE A 317 -16.87 -21.84 32.00
N LEU A 318 -16.35 -20.62 32.06
CA LEU A 318 -15.64 -20.07 33.21
C LEU A 318 -16.57 -19.92 34.43
N ILE A 319 -17.82 -19.44 34.24
CA ILE A 319 -18.83 -19.41 35.30
C ILE A 319 -19.21 -20.84 35.74
N LEU A 320 -19.40 -21.76 34.79
CA LEU A 320 -19.79 -23.14 35.09
C LEU A 320 -18.70 -23.88 35.87
N THR A 321 -17.44 -23.75 35.46
CA THR A 321 -16.28 -24.36 36.13
C THR A 321 -16.08 -23.77 37.53
N LEU A 322 -16.27 -22.46 37.69
CA LEU A 322 -16.23 -21.78 38.98
C LEU A 322 -17.38 -22.22 39.91
N GLY A 323 -18.59 -22.39 39.38
CA GLY A 323 -19.75 -22.92 40.11
C GLY A 323 -19.55 -24.39 40.52
N PHE A 324 -19.07 -25.22 39.60
CA PHE A 324 -18.76 -26.63 39.86
C PHE A 324 -17.68 -26.76 40.94
N SER A 325 -16.58 -26.01 40.81
CA SER A 325 -15.52 -25.98 41.80
C SER A 325 -16.01 -25.55 43.18
N HIS A 326 -16.90 -24.56 43.24
CA HIS A 326 -17.51 -24.14 44.49
C HIS A 326 -18.31 -25.26 45.17
N LEU A 327 -19.22 -25.89 44.42
CA LEU A 327 -20.15 -26.89 44.95
C LEU A 327 -19.40 -28.14 45.40
N VAL A 328 -18.47 -28.63 44.58
CA VAL A 328 -17.63 -29.79 44.92
C VAL A 328 -16.82 -29.52 46.19
N SER A 329 -16.26 -28.31 46.33
CA SER A 329 -15.46 -27.98 47.51
C SER A 329 -16.28 -27.92 48.80
N ILE A 330 -17.51 -27.41 48.74
CA ILE A 330 -18.45 -27.41 49.88
C ILE A 330 -18.92 -28.83 50.23
N LEU A 331 -19.07 -29.71 49.23
CA LEU A 331 -19.45 -31.11 49.45
C LEU A 331 -18.36 -31.89 50.21
N VAL A 332 -17.09 -31.59 49.94
CA VAL A 332 -15.93 -32.27 50.55
C VAL A 332 -15.56 -31.67 51.91
N PHE A 333 -15.53 -30.34 52.03
CA PHE A 333 -15.14 -29.63 53.26
C PHE A 333 -16.22 -28.62 53.67
N GLU A 334 -16.45 -28.43 54.99
CA GLU A 334 -17.47 -27.48 55.48
C GLU A 334 -16.91 -26.07 55.70
N ARG A 335 -15.72 -25.92 56.31
CA ARG A 335 -15.09 -24.64 56.63
C ARG A 335 -13.57 -24.77 56.70
N GLY A 336 -12.87 -23.64 56.57
CA GLY A 336 -11.42 -23.53 56.80
C GLY A 336 -10.57 -23.39 55.54
N ARG A 337 -9.25 -23.18 55.73
CA ARG A 337 -8.29 -22.91 54.65
C ARG A 337 -8.28 -23.98 53.55
N ARG A 338 -8.49 -25.26 53.92
CA ARG A 338 -8.51 -26.39 52.99
C ARG A 338 -9.63 -26.31 51.96
N LEU A 339 -10.78 -25.73 52.30
CA LEU A 339 -11.90 -25.52 51.37
C LEU A 339 -11.51 -24.55 50.25
N HIS A 340 -10.88 -23.43 50.60
CA HIS A 340 -10.46 -22.42 49.63
C HIS A 340 -9.33 -22.91 48.73
N VAL A 341 -8.37 -23.67 49.30
CA VAL A 341 -7.28 -24.28 48.53
C VAL A 341 -7.82 -25.33 47.56
N LEU A 342 -8.71 -26.22 48.01
CA LEU A 342 -9.33 -27.23 47.13
C LEU A 342 -10.09 -26.55 45.99
N ARG A 343 -10.94 -25.56 46.30
CA ARG A 343 -11.71 -24.81 45.32
C ARG A 343 -10.83 -24.14 44.27
N PHE A 344 -9.79 -23.46 44.73
CA PHE A 344 -8.88 -22.78 43.84
C PHE A 344 -8.12 -23.78 42.94
N SER A 345 -7.56 -24.84 43.54
CA SER A 345 -6.83 -25.88 42.79
C SER A 345 -7.72 -26.61 41.78
N LEU A 346 -8.97 -26.88 42.12
CA LEU A 346 -9.92 -27.60 41.26
C LEU A 346 -10.38 -26.70 40.10
N LEU A 347 -10.52 -25.39 40.32
CA LEU A 347 -10.79 -24.42 39.26
C LEU A 347 -9.64 -24.40 38.24
N LEU A 348 -8.40 -24.19 38.71
CA LEU A 348 -7.23 -24.15 37.83
C LEU A 348 -7.04 -25.46 37.06
N LEU A 349 -7.17 -26.60 37.74
CA LEU A 349 -7.03 -27.91 37.12
C LEU A 349 -8.07 -28.12 36.01
N LEU A 350 -9.33 -27.75 36.24
CA LEU A 350 -10.38 -27.86 35.23
C LEU A 350 -10.12 -26.94 34.03
N LEU A 351 -9.69 -25.71 34.26
CA LEU A 351 -9.35 -24.78 33.19
C LEU A 351 -8.14 -25.29 32.38
N LEU A 352 -7.13 -25.85 33.03
CA LEU A 352 -5.97 -26.47 32.39
C LEU A 352 -6.36 -27.68 31.55
N VAL A 353 -7.18 -28.59 32.10
CA VAL A 353 -7.66 -29.76 31.36
C VAL A 353 -8.48 -29.32 30.14
N MET A 354 -9.39 -28.36 30.31
CA MET A 354 -10.21 -27.85 29.20
C MET A 354 -9.37 -27.16 28.13
N THR A 355 -8.38 -26.33 28.49
CA THR A 355 -7.48 -25.71 27.50
C THR A 355 -6.67 -26.74 26.76
N LEU A 356 -6.14 -27.77 27.42
CA LEU A 356 -5.32 -28.78 26.76
C LEU A 356 -6.12 -29.76 25.91
N THR A 357 -7.38 -30.04 26.27
CA THR A 357 -8.16 -31.11 25.59
C THR A 357 -9.18 -30.58 24.58
N SER A 358 -9.72 -29.37 24.76
CA SER A 358 -10.80 -28.85 23.94
C SER A 358 -10.34 -27.71 23.02
N PRO A 359 -10.25 -27.92 21.69
CA PRO A 359 -9.89 -26.86 20.76
C PRO A 359 -10.95 -25.74 20.73
N THR A 360 -12.21 -26.08 20.98
CA THR A 360 -13.31 -25.11 21.10
C THR A 360 -13.11 -24.18 22.30
N PHE A 361 -12.65 -24.72 23.43
CA PHE A 361 -12.34 -23.90 24.60
C PHE A 361 -11.10 -23.03 24.37
N ARG A 362 -10.09 -23.53 23.64
CA ARG A 362 -8.93 -22.72 23.23
C ARG A 362 -9.36 -21.50 22.40
N LEU A 363 -10.17 -21.73 21.36
CA LEU A 363 -10.75 -20.65 20.55
C LEU A 363 -11.53 -19.64 21.41
N ALA A 364 -12.41 -20.13 22.27
CA ALA A 364 -13.21 -19.33 23.19
C ALA A 364 -12.34 -18.46 24.11
N SER A 365 -11.31 -19.05 24.71
CA SER A 365 -10.37 -18.33 25.57
C SER A 365 -9.53 -17.30 24.81
N ALA A 366 -9.13 -17.60 23.58
CA ALA A 366 -8.37 -16.68 22.73
C ALA A 366 -9.23 -15.47 22.35
N GLY A 367 -10.50 -15.70 21.99
CA GLY A 367 -11.46 -14.64 21.72
C GLY A 367 -11.68 -13.73 22.94
N LEU A 368 -11.75 -14.30 24.14
CA LEU A 368 -11.96 -13.53 25.37
C LEU A 368 -10.71 -12.75 25.80
N LEU A 369 -9.52 -13.32 25.68
CA LEU A 369 -8.25 -12.60 25.89
C LEU A 369 -8.06 -11.49 24.85
N GLY A 370 -8.47 -11.73 23.60
CA GLY A 370 -8.51 -10.71 22.55
C GLY A 370 -9.38 -9.51 22.91
N ALA A 371 -10.57 -9.76 23.49
CA ALA A 371 -11.45 -8.70 23.97
C ALA A 371 -10.85 -7.89 25.15
N LEU A 372 -9.94 -8.50 25.92
CA LEU A 372 -9.18 -7.85 26.99
C LEU A 372 -7.93 -7.10 26.47
N GLY A 373 -7.71 -7.06 25.15
CA GLY A 373 -6.61 -6.33 24.52
C GLY A 373 -5.35 -7.16 24.27
N VAL A 374 -5.37 -8.47 24.51
CA VAL A 374 -4.25 -9.35 24.17
C VAL A 374 -4.22 -9.58 22.66
N PRO A 375 -3.15 -9.24 21.93
CA PRO A 375 -3.09 -9.47 20.49
C PRO A 375 -3.13 -10.98 20.20
N LEU A 376 -4.10 -11.41 19.37
CA LEU A 376 -4.25 -12.81 18.96
C LEU A 376 -2.96 -13.38 18.31
N ALA A 377 -2.18 -12.53 17.65
CA ALA A 377 -0.89 -12.90 17.05
C ALA A 377 0.18 -13.32 18.05
N ALA A 378 0.04 -12.96 19.33
CA ALA A 378 0.95 -13.37 20.40
C ALA A 378 0.50 -14.66 21.11
N LEU A 379 -0.67 -15.19 20.77
CA LEU A 379 -1.24 -16.37 21.42
C LEU A 379 -0.79 -17.65 20.70
N ASP A 380 0.09 -18.38 21.37
CA ASP A 380 0.35 -19.79 21.16
C ASP A 380 -0.32 -20.62 22.27
N VAL A 381 -0.30 -21.96 22.16
CA VAL A 381 -0.94 -22.82 23.17
C VAL A 381 -0.41 -22.58 24.60
N PRO A 382 0.91 -22.47 24.85
CA PRO A 382 1.44 -22.16 26.19
C PRO A 382 0.99 -20.80 26.75
N THR A 383 1.07 -19.73 25.97
CA THR A 383 0.62 -18.40 26.41
C THR A 383 -0.88 -18.34 26.63
N LEU A 384 -1.66 -19.09 25.82
CA LEU A 384 -3.09 -19.24 26.02
C LEU A 384 -3.41 -19.91 27.35
N VAL A 385 -2.70 -20.99 27.71
CA VAL A 385 -2.86 -21.67 29.01
C VAL A 385 -2.58 -20.71 30.16
N ALA A 386 -1.45 -19.99 30.11
CA ALA A 386 -1.11 -18.99 31.13
C ALA A 386 -2.17 -17.88 31.22
N GLY A 387 -2.66 -17.39 30.09
CA GLY A 387 -3.73 -16.39 30.03
C GLY A 387 -5.04 -16.88 30.66
N VAL A 388 -5.44 -18.13 30.38
CA VAL A 388 -6.63 -18.74 30.98
C VAL A 388 -6.48 -18.94 32.48
N GLU A 389 -5.30 -19.35 32.96
CA GLU A 389 -5.05 -19.44 34.39
C GLU A 389 -5.18 -18.08 35.08
N VAL A 390 -4.58 -17.03 34.53
CA VAL A 390 -4.71 -15.64 35.03
C VAL A 390 -6.17 -15.20 35.07
N MET A 391 -6.96 -15.52 34.03
CA MET A 391 -8.40 -15.26 34.04
C MET A 391 -9.11 -16.03 35.16
N GLY A 392 -8.73 -17.28 35.41
CA GLY A 392 -9.21 -18.08 36.53
C GLY A 392 -8.89 -17.44 37.89
N PHE A 393 -7.68 -16.93 38.07
CA PHE A 393 -7.28 -16.16 39.26
C PHE A 393 -8.16 -14.93 39.45
N MET A 394 -8.36 -14.13 38.40
CA MET A 394 -9.18 -12.92 38.43
C MET A 394 -10.64 -13.24 38.77
N ALA A 395 -11.21 -14.27 38.13
CA ALA A 395 -12.58 -14.70 38.37
C ALA A 395 -12.79 -15.21 39.80
N TYR A 396 -11.82 -15.94 40.34
CA TYR A 396 -11.86 -16.38 41.73
C TYR A 396 -11.75 -15.21 42.72
N GLY A 397 -10.86 -14.25 42.43
CA GLY A 397 -10.73 -13.00 43.19
C GLY A 397 -12.02 -12.18 43.20
N ALA A 398 -12.67 -12.02 42.04
CA ALA A 398 -13.95 -11.35 41.92
C ALA A 398 -15.04 -12.06 42.75
N LEU A 399 -15.06 -13.39 42.76
CA LEU A 399 -15.98 -14.13 43.61
C LEU A 399 -15.73 -13.89 45.11
N ILE A 400 -14.47 -13.82 45.54
CA ILE A 400 -14.13 -13.50 46.94
C ILE A 400 -14.63 -12.10 47.28
N LEU A 401 -14.36 -11.10 46.45
CA LEU A 401 -14.83 -9.72 46.66
C LEU A 401 -16.36 -9.65 46.73
N LEU A 402 -17.06 -10.33 45.81
CA LEU A 402 -18.51 -10.41 45.81
C LEU A 402 -19.05 -11.08 47.08
N SER A 403 -18.37 -12.13 47.56
CA SER A 403 -18.75 -12.81 48.81
C SER A 403 -18.55 -11.93 50.05
N LEU A 404 -17.55 -11.05 50.06
CA LEU A 404 -17.32 -10.08 51.13
C LEU A 404 -18.39 -8.97 51.10
N ALA A 405 -18.75 -8.48 49.90
CA ALA A 405 -19.76 -7.43 49.73
C ALA A 405 -21.18 -7.89 50.03
N ALA A 406 -21.53 -9.16 49.76
CA ALA A 406 -22.89 -9.69 49.89
C ALA A 406 -23.36 -9.90 51.35
N GLY A 407 -22.48 -9.75 52.35
CA GLY A 407 -22.81 -9.88 53.77
C GLY A 407 -23.28 -11.29 54.21
N PRO A 408 -23.52 -11.51 55.52
CA PRO A 408 -23.80 -12.84 56.09
C PRO A 408 -25.20 -13.43 55.81
N ILE A 409 -26.07 -12.69 55.11
CA ILE A 409 -27.54 -12.85 55.22
C ILE A 409 -28.11 -14.04 54.40
N ARG A 410 -27.32 -14.74 53.57
CA ARG A 410 -27.80 -15.88 52.75
C ARG A 410 -27.74 -17.25 53.43
N GLY A 411 -27.39 -17.32 54.73
CA GLY A 411 -26.98 -18.55 55.41
C GLY A 411 -28.04 -19.66 55.50
N PHE A 412 -29.27 -19.38 55.93
CA PHE A 412 -30.18 -20.44 56.41
C PHE A 412 -30.67 -21.41 55.32
N TRP A 413 -31.24 -20.91 54.23
CA TRP A 413 -31.77 -21.75 53.14
C TRP A 413 -30.65 -22.46 52.36
N LEU A 414 -29.54 -21.76 52.13
CA LEU A 414 -28.38 -22.33 51.45
C LEU A 414 -27.74 -23.43 52.32
N TYR A 415 -27.68 -23.22 53.64
CA TYR A 415 -27.17 -24.20 54.59
C TYR A 415 -28.06 -25.44 54.67
N LEU A 416 -29.39 -25.27 54.66
CA LEU A 416 -30.34 -26.39 54.64
C LEU A 416 -30.21 -27.21 53.34
N ALA A 417 -30.10 -26.54 52.20
CA ALA A 417 -29.89 -27.16 50.89
C ALA A 417 -28.55 -27.93 50.83
N VAL A 418 -27.47 -27.32 51.30
CA VAL A 418 -26.13 -27.94 51.39
C VAL A 418 -26.15 -29.15 52.32
N LYS A 419 -26.83 -29.06 53.47
CA LYS A 419 -26.98 -30.18 54.42
C LYS A 419 -27.74 -31.34 53.81
N TYR A 420 -28.81 -31.06 53.06
CA TYR A 420 -29.55 -32.07 52.29
C TYR A 420 -28.68 -32.72 51.20
N MET A 421 -27.95 -31.91 50.43
CA MET A 421 -27.02 -32.39 49.39
C MET A 421 -25.91 -33.28 49.97
N LYS A 422 -25.37 -32.94 51.15
CA LYS A 422 -24.30 -33.70 51.80
C LYS A 422 -24.76 -35.08 52.29
N SER A 423 -25.99 -35.19 52.77
CA SER A 423 -26.55 -36.48 53.22
C SER A 423 -26.61 -37.54 52.11
N ARG A 424 -26.62 -37.10 50.84
CA ARG A 424 -26.60 -37.95 49.63
C ARG A 424 -25.44 -37.60 48.71
N ARG A 425 -24.27 -37.29 49.29
CA ARG A 425 -23.07 -36.79 48.60
C ARG A 425 -22.76 -37.45 47.24
N PHE A 426 -22.83 -38.78 47.14
CA PHE A 426 -22.55 -39.50 45.88
C PHE A 426 -23.61 -39.27 44.81
N ARG A 427 -24.89 -39.29 45.18
CA ARG A 427 -26.00 -39.03 44.25
C ARG A 427 -25.96 -37.58 43.77
N THR A 428 -25.63 -36.64 44.65
CA THR A 428 -25.53 -35.22 44.29
C THR A 428 -24.31 -34.95 43.41
N LEU A 429 -23.17 -35.58 43.68
CA LEU A 429 -21.99 -35.52 42.80
C LEU A 429 -22.29 -36.06 41.40
N LEU A 430 -22.98 -37.21 41.33
CA LEU A 430 -23.38 -37.81 40.07
C LEU A 430 -24.30 -36.87 39.27
N ILE A 431 -25.34 -36.33 39.91
CA ILE A 431 -26.29 -35.41 39.26
C ILE A 431 -25.57 -34.14 38.80
N LEU A 432 -24.73 -33.55 39.64
CA LEU A 432 -23.99 -32.34 39.31
C LEU A 432 -23.05 -32.57 38.12
N SER A 433 -22.29 -33.67 38.14
CA SER A 433 -21.41 -34.07 37.04
C SER A 433 -22.20 -34.29 35.74
N THR A 434 -23.36 -34.94 35.80
CA THR A 434 -24.19 -35.13 34.61
C THR A 434 -24.77 -33.82 34.10
N MET A 435 -25.18 -32.89 34.99
CA MET A 435 -25.72 -31.60 34.57
C MET A 435 -24.65 -30.69 33.95
N THR A 436 -23.45 -30.67 34.51
CA THR A 436 -22.33 -29.91 33.94
C THR A 436 -21.84 -30.54 32.63
N LEU A 437 -21.83 -31.86 32.54
CA LEU A 437 -21.49 -32.56 31.29
C LEU A 437 -22.54 -32.30 30.21
N VAL A 438 -23.84 -32.40 30.54
CA VAL A 438 -24.92 -32.07 29.61
C VAL A 438 -24.82 -30.61 29.20
N GLY A 439 -24.83 -29.66 30.14
CA GLY A 439 -24.76 -28.23 29.84
C GLY A 439 -23.50 -27.83 29.07
N GLY A 440 -22.33 -28.39 29.42
CA GLY A 440 -21.09 -28.22 28.68
C GLY A 440 -21.16 -28.79 27.26
N SER A 441 -21.79 -29.96 27.08
CA SER A 441 -22.01 -30.58 25.78
C SER A 441 -22.99 -29.78 24.92
N THR A 442 -24.09 -29.27 25.48
CA THR A 442 -25.04 -28.42 24.74
C THR A 442 -24.40 -27.12 24.29
N LEU A 443 -23.56 -26.51 25.13
CA LEU A 443 -22.81 -25.29 24.78
C LEU A 443 -21.72 -25.55 23.72
N ALA A 444 -21.06 -26.71 23.77
CA ALA A 444 -20.10 -27.11 22.76
C ALA A 444 -20.80 -27.37 21.41
N ILE A 445 -21.93 -28.09 21.40
CA ILE A 445 -22.70 -28.38 20.18
C ILE A 445 -23.32 -27.12 19.59
N SER A 446 -23.84 -26.20 20.41
CA SER A 446 -24.39 -24.93 19.90
C SER A 446 -23.31 -24.05 19.29
N SER A 447 -22.08 -24.05 19.84
CA SER A 447 -20.95 -23.35 19.24
C SER A 447 -20.51 -23.95 17.89
N LEU A 448 -20.57 -25.27 17.74
CA LEU A 448 -20.30 -25.98 16.49
C LEU A 448 -21.39 -25.72 15.45
N ALA A 449 -22.66 -25.83 15.83
CA ALA A 449 -23.80 -25.62 14.93
C ALA A 449 -23.90 -24.18 14.42
N ALA A 450 -23.53 -23.19 15.24
CA ALA A 450 -23.46 -21.79 14.81
C ALA A 450 -22.27 -21.51 13.86
N GLY A 451 -21.19 -22.32 13.92
CA GLY A 451 -20.02 -22.21 13.04
C GLY A 451 -20.10 -22.98 11.71
N LEU A 452 -21.13 -23.83 11.55
CA LEU A 452 -21.28 -24.80 10.45
C LEU A 452 -22.35 -24.43 9.42
N THR A 453 -22.67 -23.16 9.19
CA THR A 453 -23.41 -22.79 7.98
C THR A 453 -22.44 -22.80 6.78
N PRO A 454 -22.53 -23.76 5.85
CA PRO A 454 -21.63 -23.81 4.70
C PRO A 454 -21.87 -22.60 3.79
N ILE A 455 -20.79 -21.97 3.33
CA ILE A 455 -20.82 -20.82 2.41
C ILE A 455 -21.15 -21.25 0.98
N VAL A 456 -20.90 -22.52 0.64
CA VAL A 456 -21.30 -23.09 -0.65
C VAL A 456 -22.63 -23.78 -0.47
N ARG A 457 -23.72 -23.08 -0.82
CA ARG A 457 -24.88 -23.77 -1.33
C ARG A 457 -24.42 -24.44 -2.62
N GLU A 458 -24.52 -25.76 -2.73
CA GLU A 458 -24.61 -26.40 -4.04
C GLU A 458 -25.78 -25.72 -4.76
N GLU A 459 -25.49 -24.70 -5.57
CA GLU A 459 -26.39 -24.31 -6.63
C GLU A 459 -26.38 -25.47 -7.61
N ARG A 460 -27.31 -26.41 -7.39
CA ARG A 460 -27.77 -27.30 -8.45
C ARG A 460 -28.02 -26.42 -9.68
N GLY A 461 -27.33 -26.78 -10.75
CA GLY A 461 -27.16 -25.99 -11.96
C GLY A 461 -28.42 -25.23 -12.39
N ILE A 462 -28.23 -23.94 -12.59
CA ILE A 462 -28.81 -23.29 -13.76
C ILE A 462 -27.69 -23.32 -14.79
N GLY A 463 -27.77 -24.31 -15.68
CA GLY A 463 -26.93 -24.35 -16.87
C GLY A 463 -27.18 -23.12 -17.75
N LEU A 464 -26.13 -22.79 -18.49
CA LEU A 464 -26.05 -21.95 -19.70
C LEU A 464 -27.35 -21.28 -20.18
#